data_AF-A0A820HM68-F1
#
_entry.id   AF-A0A820HM68-F1
#
_cell.length_a   1.000
_cell.length_b   1.000
_cell.length_c   1.000
_cell.angle_alpha   90.00
_cell.angle_beta   90.00
_cell.angle_gamma   90.00
#
_symmetry.space_group_name_H-M   'P 1'
#
loop_
_entity.id
_entity.type
_entity.pdbx_description
1 polymer ?
#
loop_
_entity_poly.entity_id
_entity_poly.type
_entity_poly.pdbx_seq_one_letter_code
_entity_poly.pdbx_strand_id
1 'polypeptide(L)'
;MLIVEQGGYLPKWPLANRYTNCMIGSHVDIILSNLIMKHEHDLYFNMTHVLEALRIVANKVQKHDSRFDPPTYNKYQYVPFDMDEYSASLILSYAYDDWAIGNIMYTAGLIDEAQEYYNRSQWFENIFENTKKFFCPRNSTGNILCPSSEIEYLIPFDYRYTEDDA
;
A
#
# COMPACT_ATOMS: atom_id res chain seq x y z
N MET A 1 20.77 -1.26 -1.64
CA MET A 1 19.96 -0.04 -1.41
C MET A 1 20.32 0.54 -0.04
N LEU A 2 21.20 1.55 -0.01
CA LEU A 2 21.89 2.01 1.21
C LEU A 2 20.96 2.31 2.41
N ILE A 3 19.79 2.90 2.16
CA ILE A 3 18.84 3.26 3.24
C ILE A 3 18.23 2.02 3.91
N VAL A 4 17.98 0.93 3.17
CA VAL A 4 17.55 -0.36 3.74
C VAL A 4 18.70 -1.03 4.45
N GLU A 5 19.89 -1.05 3.86
CA GLU A 5 21.07 -1.70 4.45
C GLU A 5 21.47 -1.07 5.79
N GLN A 6 21.34 0.25 5.92
CA GLN A 6 21.69 0.96 7.17
C GLN A 6 20.50 1.15 8.10
N GLY A 7 19.30 1.35 7.56
CA GLY A 7 18.12 1.72 8.32
C GLY A 7 17.12 0.59 8.55
N GLY A 8 17.18 -0.49 7.76
CA GLY A 8 16.35 -1.69 7.91
C GLY A 8 14.97 -1.64 7.24
N TYR A 9 14.59 -0.53 6.59
CA TYR A 9 13.23 -0.32 6.06
C TYR A 9 13.24 0.17 4.62
N LEU A 10 12.27 -0.25 3.83
CA LEU A 10 11.99 0.38 2.54
C LEU A 10 11.54 1.83 2.77
N PRO A 11 12.01 2.79 1.97
CA PRO A 11 11.78 4.20 2.25
C PRO A 11 10.37 4.65 1.85
N LYS A 12 9.68 5.30 2.79
CA LYS A 12 8.54 6.17 2.52
C LYS A 12 8.96 7.63 2.71
N TRP A 13 9.05 8.35 1.58
CA TRP A 13 9.39 9.77 1.52
C TRP A 13 10.68 10.13 2.30
N PRO A 14 11.85 9.57 1.94
CA PRO A 14 13.08 9.83 2.67
C PRO A 14 13.56 11.27 2.45
N LEU A 15 14.05 11.93 3.50
CA LEU A 15 14.68 13.24 3.41
C LEU A 15 16.09 13.18 4.01
N ALA A 16 17.09 13.48 3.18
CA ALA A 16 18.50 13.28 3.52
C ALA A 16 18.75 11.84 4.02
N ASN A 17 19.15 11.68 5.28
CA ASN A 17 19.45 10.39 5.90
C ASN A 17 18.37 9.90 6.87
N ARG A 18 17.12 10.35 6.72
CA ARG A 18 16.02 10.01 7.64
C ARG A 18 14.75 9.56 6.90
N TYR A 19 13.99 8.71 7.58
CA TYR A 19 12.61 8.40 7.24
C TYR A 19 11.71 9.55 7.73
N THR A 20 10.96 10.18 6.85
CA THR A 20 9.95 11.18 7.25
C THR A 20 8.59 10.58 7.46
N ASN A 21 8.32 9.41 6.84
CA ASN A 21 7.02 8.75 6.80
C ASN A 21 5.90 9.64 6.24
N CYS A 22 6.23 10.67 5.46
CA CYS A 22 5.26 11.52 4.81
C CYS A 22 4.43 10.73 3.79
N MET A 23 3.14 11.04 3.72
CA MET A 23 2.13 10.42 2.85
C MET A 23 1.88 8.93 3.14
N ILE A 24 1.14 8.31 2.23
CA ILE A 24 0.62 6.94 2.30
C ILE A 24 1.39 5.99 1.36
N GLY A 25 1.06 4.70 1.43
CA GLY A 25 1.60 3.71 0.49
C GLY A 25 3.03 3.27 0.75
N SER A 26 3.41 2.16 0.13
CA SER A 26 4.79 1.69 0.00
C SER A 26 5.27 1.84 -1.45
N HIS A 27 5.04 3.02 -2.03
CA HIS A 27 5.23 3.28 -3.47
C HIS A 27 6.64 3.04 -4.04
N VAL A 28 7.65 2.82 -3.21
CA VAL A 28 8.93 2.29 -3.67
C VAL A 28 8.80 0.92 -4.33
N ASP A 29 7.78 0.14 -3.97
CA ASP A 29 7.42 -1.14 -4.57
C ASP A 29 7.17 -0.99 -6.08
N ILE A 30 6.49 0.09 -6.49
CA ILE A 30 6.20 0.41 -7.90
C ILE A 30 7.48 0.70 -8.68
N ILE A 31 8.40 1.47 -8.08
CA ILE A 31 9.69 1.82 -8.69
C ILE A 31 10.54 0.56 -8.86
N LEU A 32 10.63 -0.27 -7.82
CA LEU A 32 11.34 -1.55 -7.86
C LEU A 32 10.74 -2.48 -8.92
N SER A 33 9.40 -2.57 -8.98
CA SER A 33 8.69 -3.39 -9.94
C SER A 33 9.05 -3.02 -11.37
N ASN A 34 9.00 -1.73 -11.72
CA ASN A 34 9.38 -1.25 -13.05
C ASN A 34 10.84 -1.57 -13.41
N LEU A 35 11.79 -1.41 -12.48
CA LEU A 35 13.21 -1.74 -12.73
C LEU A 35 13.43 -3.25 -12.90
N ILE A 36 12.78 -4.05 -12.06
CA ILE A 36 12.93 -5.51 -12.05
C ILE A 36 12.32 -6.13 -13.31
N MET A 37 11.11 -5.71 -13.69
CA MET A 37 10.44 -6.17 -14.91
C MET A 37 11.21 -5.82 -16.19
N LYS A 38 11.99 -4.74 -16.16
CA LYS A 38 12.86 -4.33 -17.28
C LYS A 38 14.24 -5.00 -17.26
N HIS A 39 14.53 -5.83 -16.26
CA HIS A 39 15.86 -6.41 -16.03
C HIS A 39 16.97 -5.34 -15.88
N GLU A 40 16.63 -4.16 -15.35
CA GLU A 40 17.55 -3.04 -15.14
C GLU A 40 18.08 -2.98 -13.69
N HIS A 41 17.96 -4.07 -12.92
CA HIS A 41 18.21 -4.09 -11.48
C HIS A 41 19.57 -4.68 -11.07
N ASP A 42 20.22 -5.43 -11.95
CA ASP A 42 21.42 -6.25 -11.64
C ASP A 42 22.61 -5.45 -11.10
N LEU A 43 22.73 -4.17 -11.48
CA LEU A 43 23.81 -3.30 -11.02
C LEU A 43 23.48 -2.57 -9.70
N TYR A 44 22.24 -2.62 -9.24
CA TYR A 44 21.75 -1.75 -8.16
C TYR A 44 21.34 -2.52 -6.90
N PHE A 45 20.84 -3.75 -7.05
CA PHE A 45 20.22 -4.46 -5.93
C PHE A 45 20.50 -5.97 -5.95
N ASN A 46 20.60 -6.54 -4.74
CA ASN A 46 20.54 -7.99 -4.54
C ASN A 46 19.07 -8.42 -4.46
N MET A 47 18.61 -9.26 -5.40
CA MET A 47 17.21 -9.70 -5.46
C MET A 47 16.75 -10.41 -4.18
N THR A 48 17.59 -11.18 -3.51
CA THR A 48 17.24 -11.84 -2.25
C THR A 48 16.84 -10.82 -1.18
N HIS A 49 17.62 -9.73 -1.05
CA HIS A 49 17.33 -8.68 -0.08
C HIS A 49 16.08 -7.88 -0.46
N VAL A 50 15.86 -7.64 -1.76
CA VAL A 50 14.64 -6.96 -2.24
C VAL A 50 13.41 -7.79 -1.88
N LEU A 51 13.40 -9.08 -2.22
CA LEU A 51 12.27 -9.97 -1.93
C LEU A 51 11.99 -10.08 -0.42
N GLU A 52 13.03 -10.15 0.41
CA GLU A 52 12.87 -10.12 1.87
C GLU A 52 12.25 -8.81 2.36
N ALA A 53 12.75 -7.66 1.88
CA ALA A 53 12.25 -6.35 2.28
C ALA A 53 10.78 -6.14 1.89
N LEU A 54 10.37 -6.59 0.69
CA LEU A 54 8.98 -6.52 0.23
C LEU A 54 8.05 -7.37 1.09
N ARG A 55 8.46 -8.61 1.44
CA ARG A 55 7.69 -9.47 2.35
C ARG A 55 7.53 -8.85 3.73
N ILE A 56 8.55 -8.13 4.22
CA ILE A 56 8.47 -7.43 5.51
C ILE A 56 7.47 -6.27 5.41
N VAL A 57 7.62 -5.37 4.42
CA VAL A 57 6.70 -4.23 4.22
C VAL A 57 5.25 -4.67 4.09
N ALA A 58 4.99 -5.74 3.36
CA ALA A 58 3.63 -6.16 3.07
C ALA A 58 2.95 -6.92 4.21
N ASN A 59 3.68 -7.38 5.24
CA ASN A 59 3.17 -8.35 6.21
C ASN A 59 3.56 -8.11 7.68
N LYS A 60 4.54 -7.25 7.98
CA LYS A 60 5.03 -7.04 9.34
C LYS A 60 4.95 -5.57 9.73
N VAL A 61 4.59 -5.32 10.99
CA VAL A 61 4.67 -3.99 11.60
C VAL A 61 6.13 -3.56 11.66
N GLN A 62 6.40 -2.34 11.21
CA GLN A 62 7.72 -1.75 11.21
C GLN A 62 7.76 -0.43 11.98
N LYS A 63 8.94 -0.08 12.52
CA LYS A 63 9.12 1.21 13.22
C LYS A 63 8.99 2.38 12.26
N HIS A 64 9.58 2.25 11.07
CA HIS A 64 9.45 3.21 9.98
C HIS A 64 8.59 2.57 8.90
N ASP A 65 7.29 2.49 9.18
CA ASP A 65 6.38 1.75 8.31
C ASP A 65 5.98 2.57 7.09
N SER A 66 5.97 1.87 5.95
CA SER A 66 5.37 2.41 4.73
C SER A 66 3.86 2.17 4.72
N ARG A 67 3.41 1.09 5.38
CA ARG A 67 2.00 0.70 5.45
C ARG A 67 1.49 0.76 6.89
N PHE A 68 0.22 1.07 7.07
CA PHE A 68 -0.44 0.97 8.36
C PHE A 68 -0.68 -0.51 8.69
N ASP A 69 -0.17 -0.95 9.83
CA ASP A 69 -0.36 -2.27 10.44
C ASP A 69 -0.72 -3.37 9.43
N PRO A 70 0.26 -3.84 8.62
CA PRO A 70 -0.01 -4.81 7.55
C PRO A 70 -0.80 -6.06 8.01
N PRO A 71 -0.60 -6.62 9.22
CA PRO A 71 -1.46 -7.67 9.76
C PRO A 71 -2.96 -7.31 9.81
N THR A 72 -3.31 -6.07 10.15
CA THR A 72 -4.70 -5.60 10.15
C THR A 72 -5.23 -5.48 8.73
N TYR A 73 -4.47 -4.90 7.80
CA TYR A 73 -4.84 -4.85 6.38
C TYR A 73 -5.09 -6.26 5.82
N ASN A 74 -4.20 -7.21 6.10
CA ASN A 74 -4.31 -8.60 5.65
C ASN A 74 -5.52 -9.33 6.27
N LYS A 75 -5.86 -9.02 7.53
CA LYS A 75 -7.01 -9.60 8.24
C LYS A 75 -8.34 -9.12 7.65
N TYR A 76 -8.49 -7.82 7.46
CA TYR A 76 -9.76 -7.22 7.03
C TYR A 76 -9.92 -7.19 5.52
N GLN A 77 -8.81 -7.27 4.77
CA GLN A 77 -8.77 -7.06 3.32
C GLN A 77 -9.21 -5.63 2.92
N TYR A 78 -9.06 -4.69 3.85
CA TYR A 78 -9.19 -3.24 3.70
C TYR A 78 -8.59 -2.60 4.95
N VAL A 79 -8.38 -1.29 4.95
CA VAL A 79 -8.00 -0.55 6.16
C VAL A 79 -9.28 -0.08 6.85
N PRO A 80 -9.58 -0.50 8.09
CA PRO A 80 -10.75 -0.02 8.79
C PRO A 80 -10.62 1.45 9.21
N PHE A 81 -11.61 2.30 8.92
CA PHE A 81 -11.53 3.74 9.24
C PHE A 81 -11.53 4.07 10.74
N ASP A 82 -11.98 3.14 11.57
CA ASP A 82 -11.91 3.23 13.04
C ASP A 82 -10.55 2.79 13.60
N MET A 83 -9.63 2.35 12.73
CA MET A 83 -8.27 1.95 13.07
C MET A 83 -7.22 2.89 12.46
N ASP A 84 -7.46 3.42 11.25
CA ASP A 84 -6.62 4.46 10.65
C ASP A 84 -7.44 5.45 9.80
N GLU A 85 -6.97 6.70 9.78
CA GLU A 85 -7.52 7.76 8.93
C GLU A 85 -7.09 7.55 7.47
N TYR A 86 -7.79 8.21 6.55
CA TYR A 86 -7.56 8.16 5.10
C TYR A 86 -7.67 6.76 4.49
N SER A 87 -8.38 5.87 5.19
CA SER A 87 -8.52 4.45 4.88
C SER A 87 -8.93 4.13 3.44
N ALA A 88 -9.72 4.98 2.77
CA ALA A 88 -10.08 4.78 1.38
C ALA A 88 -8.87 4.98 0.45
N SER A 89 -8.09 6.04 0.66
CA SER A 89 -6.84 6.25 -0.08
C SER A 89 -5.80 5.19 0.24
N LEU A 90 -5.73 4.74 1.50
CA LEU A 90 -4.78 3.71 1.93
C LEU A 90 -5.02 2.39 1.20
N ILE A 91 -6.26 1.89 1.14
CA ILE A 91 -6.54 0.63 0.44
C ILE A 91 -6.28 0.72 -1.06
N LEU A 92 -6.64 1.84 -1.70
CA LEU A 92 -6.36 2.04 -3.13
C LEU A 92 -4.85 2.03 -3.39
N SER A 93 -4.08 2.69 -2.53
CA SER A 93 -2.61 2.71 -2.60
C SER A 93 -2.02 1.33 -2.40
N TYR A 94 -2.44 0.62 -1.34
CA TYR A 94 -1.90 -0.72 -1.03
C TYR A 94 -2.29 -1.75 -2.08
N ALA A 95 -3.48 -1.64 -2.68
CA ALA A 95 -3.87 -2.51 -3.79
C ALA A 95 -2.92 -2.34 -4.99
N TYR A 96 -2.55 -1.11 -5.33
CA TYR A 96 -1.59 -0.87 -6.41
C TYR A 96 -0.16 -1.29 -6.04
N ASP A 97 0.28 -1.02 -4.81
CA ASP A 97 1.57 -1.48 -4.31
C ASP A 97 1.64 -3.03 -4.29
N ASP A 98 0.57 -3.72 -3.91
CA ASP A 98 0.49 -5.19 -3.93
C ASP A 98 0.54 -5.73 -5.36
N TRP A 99 -0.11 -5.09 -6.33
CA TRP A 99 0.07 -5.46 -7.74
C TRP A 99 1.54 -5.35 -8.17
N ALA A 100 2.24 -4.29 -7.75
CA ALA A 100 3.65 -4.09 -8.04
C ALA A 100 4.53 -5.18 -7.40
N ILE A 101 4.26 -5.56 -6.14
CA ILE A 101 4.93 -6.69 -5.48
C ILE A 101 4.66 -8.00 -6.23
N GLY A 102 3.41 -8.26 -6.64
CA GLY A 102 3.05 -9.45 -7.41
C GLY A 102 3.88 -9.60 -8.68
N ASN A 103 4.07 -8.52 -9.43
CA ASN A 103 4.93 -8.52 -10.62
C ASN A 103 6.41 -8.82 -10.31
N ILE A 104 6.93 -8.34 -9.18
CA ILE A 104 8.30 -8.64 -8.75
C ILE A 104 8.42 -10.13 -8.42
N MET A 105 7.48 -10.67 -7.65
CA MET A 105 7.46 -12.10 -7.29
C MET A 105 7.36 -12.98 -8.52
N TYR A 106 6.48 -12.63 -9.46
CA TYR A 106 6.31 -13.34 -10.72
C TYR A 106 7.61 -13.35 -11.55
N THR A 107 8.24 -12.19 -11.71
CA THR A 107 9.51 -12.05 -12.43
C THR A 107 10.64 -12.86 -11.78
N ALA A 108 10.61 -13.01 -10.45
CA ALA A 108 11.53 -13.84 -9.70
C ALA A 108 11.20 -15.35 -9.73
N GLY A 109 10.14 -15.76 -10.43
CA GLY A 109 9.69 -17.16 -10.52
C GLY A 109 8.91 -17.66 -9.30
N LEU A 110 8.52 -16.77 -8.39
CA LEU A 110 7.75 -17.07 -7.17
C LEU A 110 6.25 -16.97 -7.46
N ILE A 111 5.74 -17.90 -8.28
CA ILE A 111 4.39 -17.80 -8.86
C ILE A 111 3.29 -17.84 -7.79
N ASP A 112 3.41 -18.68 -6.76
CA ASP A 112 2.40 -18.79 -5.71
C ASP A 112 2.30 -17.50 -4.87
N GLU A 113 3.45 -16.92 -4.52
CA GLU A 113 3.50 -15.63 -3.82
C GLU A 113 2.96 -14.52 -4.72
N ALA A 114 3.30 -14.51 -6.01
CA ALA A 114 2.75 -13.53 -6.95
C ALA A 114 1.22 -13.56 -6.97
N GLN A 115 0.62 -14.76 -7.00
CA GLN A 115 -0.83 -14.91 -7.00
C GLN A 115 -1.47 -14.39 -5.72
N GLU A 116 -0.83 -14.56 -4.56
CA GLU A 116 -1.28 -13.96 -3.31
C GLU A 116 -1.37 -12.43 -3.43
N TYR A 117 -0.31 -11.78 -3.92
CA TYR A 117 -0.28 -10.33 -4.08
C TYR A 117 -1.23 -9.83 -5.17
N TYR A 118 -1.43 -10.58 -6.26
CA TYR A 118 -2.46 -10.25 -7.25
C TYR A 118 -3.88 -10.36 -6.70
N ASN A 119 -4.15 -11.31 -5.80
CA ASN A 119 -5.44 -11.38 -5.12
C ASN A 119 -5.62 -10.18 -4.18
N ARG A 120 -4.57 -9.81 -3.43
CA ARG A 120 -4.56 -8.62 -2.56
C ARG A 120 -4.77 -7.33 -3.35
N SER A 121 -4.23 -7.26 -4.56
CA SER A 121 -4.41 -6.10 -5.42
C SER A 121 -5.85 -5.87 -5.89
N GLN A 122 -6.75 -6.83 -5.69
CA GLN A 122 -8.18 -6.67 -5.97
C GLN A 122 -8.98 -6.21 -4.74
N TRP A 123 -8.35 -6.09 -3.56
CA TRP A 123 -9.05 -5.75 -2.32
C TRP A 123 -9.65 -4.35 -2.32
N PHE A 124 -9.25 -3.45 -3.23
CA PHE A 124 -9.94 -2.16 -3.41
C PHE A 124 -11.45 -2.33 -3.68
N GLU A 125 -11.86 -3.43 -4.30
CA GLU A 125 -13.27 -3.75 -4.54
C GLU A 125 -14.06 -3.90 -3.24
N ASN A 126 -13.42 -4.26 -2.13
CA ASN A 126 -14.09 -4.44 -0.84
C ASN A 126 -14.72 -3.14 -0.33
N ILE A 127 -14.20 -1.99 -0.74
CA ILE A 127 -14.75 -0.68 -0.34
C ILE A 127 -15.54 0.01 -1.46
N PHE A 128 -15.68 -0.60 -2.64
CA PHE A 128 -16.51 -0.03 -3.70
C PHE A 128 -18.00 -0.16 -3.36
N GLU A 129 -18.71 0.96 -3.23
CA GLU A 129 -20.14 0.96 -2.96
C GLU A 129 -20.94 1.12 -4.26
N ASN A 130 -21.71 0.09 -4.60
CA ASN A 130 -22.36 -0.02 -5.90
C ASN A 130 -23.49 0.99 -6.15
N THR A 131 -24.10 1.55 -5.11
CA THR A 131 -25.21 2.52 -5.25
C THR A 131 -24.68 3.92 -5.52
N LYS A 132 -23.67 4.32 -4.73
CA LYS A 132 -23.02 5.62 -4.74
C LYS A 132 -21.94 5.71 -5.81
N LYS A 133 -21.39 4.58 -6.26
CA LYS A 133 -20.30 4.49 -7.25
C LYS A 133 -18.99 5.15 -6.79
N PHE A 134 -18.78 5.20 -5.48
CA PHE A 134 -17.56 5.70 -4.84
C PHE A 134 -16.84 4.58 -4.08
N PHE A 135 -15.56 4.80 -3.81
CA PHE A 135 -14.80 4.01 -2.85
C PHE A 135 -15.08 4.55 -1.44
N CYS A 136 -15.92 3.85 -0.69
CA CYS A 136 -16.37 4.27 0.63
C CYS A 136 -15.72 3.39 1.70
N PRO A 137 -14.93 3.96 2.62
CA PRO A 137 -14.23 3.18 3.62
C PRO A 137 -15.21 2.49 4.58
N ARG A 138 -14.74 1.38 5.16
CA ARG A 138 -15.50 0.56 6.12
C ARG A 138 -14.83 0.59 7.48
N ASN A 139 -15.59 0.46 8.55
CA ASN A 139 -15.02 0.24 9.88
C ASN A 139 -14.77 -1.26 10.12
N SER A 140 -14.23 -1.59 11.28
CA SER A 140 -13.89 -2.97 11.68
C SER A 140 -15.10 -3.89 11.85
N THR A 141 -16.33 -3.34 11.86
CA THR A 141 -17.59 -4.09 11.87
C THR A 141 -18.26 -4.15 10.48
N GLY A 142 -17.66 -3.56 9.45
CA GLY A 142 -18.15 -3.55 8.07
C GLY A 142 -19.14 -2.43 7.71
N ASN A 143 -19.43 -1.51 8.63
CA ASN A 143 -20.26 -0.33 8.35
C ASN A 143 -19.52 0.62 7.40
N ILE A 144 -20.24 1.15 6.42
CA ILE A 144 -19.69 1.99 5.35
C ILE A 144 -19.86 3.46 5.71
N LEU A 145 -18.86 4.27 5.37
CA LEU A 145 -18.90 5.73 5.46
C LEU A 145 -18.77 6.34 4.05
N CYS A 146 -19.89 6.51 3.35
CA CYS A 146 -19.92 7.12 2.01
C CYS A 146 -20.19 8.63 2.07
N PRO A 147 -19.75 9.39 1.04
CA PRO A 147 -20.24 10.73 0.77
C PRO A 147 -21.77 10.80 0.64
N SER A 148 -22.33 11.87 1.20
CA SER A 148 -23.76 12.16 1.19
C SER A 148 -24.24 12.60 -0.20
N SER A 149 -23.41 13.28 -0.99
CA SER A 149 -23.66 13.74 -2.37
C SER A 149 -22.40 13.67 -3.24
N GLU A 150 -22.53 13.83 -4.57
CA GLU A 150 -21.42 13.81 -5.53
C GLU A 150 -20.44 14.98 -5.39
N ILE A 151 -20.81 16.05 -4.68
CA ILE A 151 -19.98 17.26 -4.53
C ILE A 151 -19.89 17.57 -3.03
N GLU A 152 -19.12 16.79 -2.30
CA GLU A 152 -18.63 17.20 -0.98
C GLU A 152 -17.41 18.07 -1.21
N TYR A 153 -17.63 19.37 -1.46
CA TYR A 153 -16.55 20.34 -1.63
C TYR A 153 -15.53 20.22 -0.49
N LEU A 154 -14.31 19.81 -0.83
CA LEU A 154 -13.06 20.02 -0.09
C LEU A 154 -13.31 20.17 1.41
N ILE A 155 -13.81 19.11 2.04
CA ILE A 155 -13.92 19.11 3.50
C ILE A 155 -12.46 19.10 3.97
N PRO A 156 -11.94 20.20 4.57
CA PRO A 156 -10.50 20.35 4.80
C PRO A 156 -9.91 19.32 5.78
N PHE A 157 -10.79 18.50 6.36
CA PHE A 157 -10.53 17.46 7.33
C PHE A 157 -11.33 16.21 6.96
N ASP A 158 -11.44 15.91 5.67
CA ASP A 158 -11.96 14.61 5.25
C ASP A 158 -10.95 13.52 5.61
N TYR A 159 -11.26 12.77 6.67
CA TYR A 159 -10.42 11.67 7.12
C TYR A 159 -10.69 10.36 6.38
N ARG A 160 -11.43 10.39 5.27
CA ARG A 160 -11.63 9.21 4.40
C ARG A 160 -10.58 9.14 3.30
N TYR A 161 -10.16 10.29 2.78
CA TYR A 161 -9.28 10.42 1.60
C TYR A 161 -8.09 11.33 1.91
N THR A 162 -6.91 10.98 1.43
CA THR A 162 -5.68 11.76 1.66
C THR A 162 -5.69 13.04 0.84
N GLU A 163 -5.82 14.19 1.51
CA GLU A 163 -5.72 15.54 0.93
C GLU A 163 -6.72 15.87 -0.19
N ASP A 164 -7.82 15.11 -0.34
CA ASP A 164 -8.83 15.35 -1.37
C ASP A 164 -10.19 14.69 -1.03
N ASP A 165 -11.09 14.58 -2.01
CA ASP A 165 -12.40 13.92 -1.92
C ASP A 165 -12.46 12.53 -2.63
N ALA A 166 -13.68 12.03 -2.88
CA ALA A 166 -14.01 10.63 -3.17
C ALA A 166 -13.93 10.19 -4.64
#